data_AF-A0A7Y5XX59-F1
#
_entry.id   AF-A0A7Y5XX59-F1
#
_cell.length_a   1.000
_cell.length_b   1.000
_cell.length_c   1.000
_cell.angle_alpha   90.00
_cell.angle_beta   90.00
_cell.angle_gamma   90.00
#
_symmetry.space_group_name_H-M   'P 1'
#
loop_
_entity.id
_entity.type
_entity.pdbx_description
1 polymer ?
#
loop_
_entity_poly.entity_id
_entity_poly.type
_entity_poly.pdbx_seq_one_letter_code
_entity_poly.pdbx_strand_id
1 'polypeptide(L)'
;MSALTPLELASGLVLGGDEPDRSAPVDPDPRSAIEHAVLEPLRRGPCLVSFSGGRDSSAVLAVAAAVARREGLPLPVPATLRFPNAAASAETEWQEQVVAHLGLEEWVRLERTDELDCVGPVATECLERHGVLWPSNAHVHAPLFARARGG
;
A
#
# COMPACT_ATOMS: atom_id res chain seq x y z
N MET A 1 -28.94 2.29 -1.78
CA MET A 1 -27.82 2.06 -0.85
C MET A 1 -28.39 2.14 0.55
N SER A 2 -28.23 1.09 1.36
CA SER A 2 -28.55 1.17 2.78
C SER A 2 -27.63 2.20 3.44
N ALA A 3 -28.15 2.98 4.39
CA ALA A 3 -27.29 3.84 5.20
C ALA A 3 -26.41 2.96 6.11
N LEU A 4 -25.14 3.33 6.29
CA LEU A 4 -24.26 2.64 7.23
C LEU A 4 -24.86 2.71 8.63
N THR A 5 -24.82 1.59 9.36
CA THR A 5 -25.18 1.57 10.77
C THR A 5 -24.19 2.40 11.59
N PRO A 6 -24.56 2.88 12.79
CA PRO A 6 -23.62 3.59 13.66
C PRO A 6 -22.34 2.81 13.96
N LEU A 7 -22.42 1.47 14.04
CA LEU A 7 -21.27 0.61 14.27
C LEU A 7 -20.34 0.56 13.05
N GLU A 8 -20.89 0.44 11.84
CA GLU A 8 -20.10 0.44 10.60
C GLU A 8 -19.43 1.79 10.37
N LEU A 9 -20.13 2.88 10.69
CA LEU A 9 -19.56 4.22 10.62
C LEU A 9 -18.43 4.42 11.65
N ALA A 10 -18.63 3.99 12.90
CA ALA A 10 -17.65 4.13 13.96
C ALA A 10 -16.42 3.24 13.77
N SER A 11 -16.59 2.06 13.18
CA SER A 11 -15.49 1.11 12.94
C SER A 11 -14.80 1.29 11.58
N GLY A 12 -15.42 2.01 10.64
CA GLY A 12 -14.98 2.09 9.25
C GLY A 12 -14.98 0.74 8.53
N LEU A 13 -15.74 -0.24 9.05
CA LEU A 13 -15.90 -1.58 8.48
C LEU A 13 -17.35 -1.76 8.06
N VAL A 14 -17.56 -2.17 6.81
CA VAL A 14 -18.88 -2.60 6.34
C VAL A 14 -19.05 -4.07 6.75
N LEU A 15 -20.04 -4.36 7.60
CA LEU A 15 -20.24 -5.70 8.17
C LEU A 15 -21.04 -6.63 7.25
N GLY A 16 -21.53 -6.09 6.13
CA GLY A 16 -22.22 -6.82 5.09
C GLY A 16 -23.73 -6.92 5.32
N GLY A 17 -24.44 -7.19 4.23
CA GLY A 17 -25.90 -7.29 4.18
C GLY A 17 -26.43 -7.39 2.74
N ASP A 18 -25.68 -6.84 1.78
CA ASP A 18 -25.95 -6.98 0.35
C ASP A 18 -25.10 -8.11 -0.26
N GLU A 19 -25.66 -8.87 -1.21
CA GLU A 19 -24.89 -9.82 -2.03
C GLU A 19 -23.82 -9.05 -2.82
N PRO A 20 -22.57 -9.56 -2.90
CA PRO A 20 -21.55 -8.91 -3.71
C PRO A 20 -22.03 -8.82 -5.17
N ASP A 21 -21.97 -7.62 -5.75
CA ASP A 21 -22.22 -7.45 -7.18
C ASP A 21 -21.23 -8.34 -7.96
N ARG A 22 -21.73 -8.99 -9.01
CA ARG A 22 -20.95 -9.97 -9.76
C ARG A 22 -19.77 -9.26 -10.42
N SER A 23 -18.57 -9.81 -10.20
CA SER A 23 -17.31 -9.20 -10.59
C SER A 23 -17.23 -8.86 -12.08
N ALA A 24 -16.59 -7.73 -12.39
CA ALA A 24 -16.11 -7.40 -13.74
C ALA A 24 -15.29 -8.58 -14.34
N PRO A 25 -15.23 -8.71 -15.67
CA PRO A 25 -14.43 -9.75 -16.32
C PRO A 25 -12.99 -9.71 -15.80
N VAL A 26 -12.51 -10.85 -15.31
CA VAL A 26 -11.17 -11.02 -14.76
C VAL A 26 -10.22 -11.31 -15.92
N ASP A 27 -9.14 -10.54 -16.02
CA ASP A 27 -8.01 -10.89 -16.88
C ASP A 27 -7.46 -12.26 -16.41
N PRO A 28 -7.43 -13.29 -17.28
CA PRO A 28 -7.06 -14.64 -16.85
C PRO A 28 -5.62 -14.76 -16.35
N ASP A 29 -4.75 -13.77 -16.64
CA ASP A 29 -3.38 -13.75 -16.14
C ASP A 29 -3.17 -12.67 -15.05
N PRO A 30 -3.08 -13.07 -13.76
CA PRO A 30 -2.82 -12.17 -12.64
C PRO A 30 -1.55 -11.34 -12.82
N ARG A 31 -0.53 -11.88 -13.49
CA ARG A 31 0.72 -11.15 -13.72
C ARG A 31 0.48 -9.98 -14.67
N SER A 32 -0.15 -10.23 -15.82
CA SER A 32 -0.50 -9.19 -16.78
C SER A 32 -1.36 -8.09 -16.15
N ALA A 33 -2.30 -8.45 -15.27
CA ALA A 33 -3.10 -7.47 -14.53
C ALA A 33 -2.23 -6.53 -13.66
N ILE A 34 -1.25 -7.07 -12.95
CA ILE A 34 -0.32 -6.25 -12.14
C ILE A 34 0.57 -5.39 -13.07
N GLU A 35 1.09 -5.95 -14.17
CA GLU A 35 1.91 -5.21 -15.14
C GLU A 35 1.16 -3.98 -15.70
N HIS A 36 -0.12 -4.14 -16.06
CA HIS A 36 -0.95 -3.03 -16.50
C HIS A 36 -1.19 -1.98 -15.40
N ALA A 37 -1.43 -2.43 -14.16
CA ALA A 37 -1.71 -1.53 -13.04
C ALA A 37 -0.49 -0.67 -12.64
N VAL A 38 0.73 -1.19 -12.76
CA VAL A 38 1.96 -0.50 -12.34
C VAL A 38 2.56 0.40 -13.43
N LEU A 39 2.20 0.20 -14.70
CA LEU A 39 2.84 0.89 -15.82
C LEU A 39 2.65 2.41 -15.78
N GLU A 40 1.43 2.89 -15.51
CA GLU A 40 1.16 4.33 -15.48
C GLU A 40 1.86 5.04 -14.31
N PRO A 41 1.81 4.54 -13.06
CA PRO A 41 2.63 5.08 -11.97
C PRO A 41 4.13 5.11 -12.28
N LEU A 42 4.68 4.07 -12.92
CA LEU A 42 6.09 4.01 -13.31
C LEU A 42 6.48 5.10 -14.32
N ARG A 43 5.57 5.48 -15.22
CA ARG A 43 5.81 6.53 -16.23
C ARG A 43 5.82 7.94 -15.65
N ARG A 44 5.05 8.19 -14.59
CA ARG A 44 4.94 9.53 -13.99
C ARG A 44 6.15 9.86 -13.14
N GLY A 45 6.55 8.93 -12.25
CA GLY A 45 7.74 9.04 -11.42
C GLY A 45 7.73 10.20 -10.41
N PRO A 46 8.34 10.06 -9.22
CA PRO A 46 8.88 8.83 -8.65
C PRO A 46 7.76 7.85 -8.26
N CYS A 47 7.94 6.56 -8.57
CA CYS A 47 6.96 5.51 -8.27
C CYS A 47 7.35 4.78 -6.98
N LEU A 48 6.59 5.00 -5.90
CA LEU A 48 6.76 4.27 -4.64
C LEU A 48 5.87 3.02 -4.63
N VAL A 49 6.40 1.92 -4.09
CA VAL A 49 5.64 0.70 -3.81
C VAL A 49 5.56 0.51 -2.31
N SER A 50 4.34 0.49 -1.75
CA SER A 50 4.14 0.12 -0.33
C SER A 50 4.61 -1.32 -0.11
N PHE A 51 5.68 -1.48 0.65
CA PHE A 51 6.42 -2.73 0.77
C PHE A 51 6.52 -3.15 2.24
N SER A 52 5.76 -4.19 2.61
CA SER A 52 5.74 -4.73 3.97
C SER A 52 6.77 -5.82 4.21
N GLY A 53 7.22 -6.53 3.16
CA GLY A 53 8.00 -7.76 3.27
C GLY A 53 7.19 -9.04 3.00
N GLY A 54 5.87 -8.95 3.09
CA GLY A 54 4.95 -10.04 2.75
C GLY A 54 4.97 -10.40 1.26
N ARG A 55 4.43 -11.58 0.93
CA ARG A 55 4.42 -12.13 -0.44
C ARG A 55 3.74 -11.19 -1.45
N ASP A 56 2.62 -10.60 -1.06
CA ASP A 56 1.80 -9.77 -1.95
C ASP A 56 2.55 -8.49 -2.35
N SER A 57 3.09 -7.77 -1.37
CA SER A 57 3.86 -6.55 -1.64
C SER A 57 5.18 -6.85 -2.35
N SER A 58 5.81 -8.00 -2.07
CA SER A 58 6.99 -8.48 -2.79
C SER A 58 6.68 -8.78 -4.27
N ALA A 59 5.52 -9.40 -4.56
CA ALA A 59 5.11 -9.71 -5.92
C ALA A 59 4.86 -8.43 -6.74
N VAL A 60 4.15 -7.45 -6.15
CA VAL A 60 3.93 -6.14 -6.80
C VAL A 60 5.26 -5.43 -7.06
N LEU A 61 6.16 -5.39 -6.08
CA LEU A 61 7.48 -4.77 -6.22
C LEU A 61 8.32 -5.45 -7.32
N ALA A 62 8.33 -6.78 -7.35
CA ALA A 62 9.06 -7.55 -8.35
C ALA A 62 8.54 -7.31 -9.76
N VAL A 63 7.21 -7.30 -9.94
CA VAL A 63 6.58 -7.01 -11.24
C VAL A 63 6.87 -5.57 -11.66
N ALA A 64 6.73 -4.60 -10.76
CA ALA A 64 7.05 -3.20 -11.07
C ALA A 64 8.51 -3.02 -11.49
N ALA A 65 9.46 -3.67 -10.81
CA ALA A 65 10.88 -3.63 -11.19
C ALA A 65 11.15 -4.30 -12.55
N ALA A 66 10.46 -5.42 -12.84
CA ALA A 66 10.58 -6.09 -14.13
C ALA A 66 10.02 -5.25 -15.29
N VAL A 67 8.85 -4.63 -15.11
CA VAL A 67 8.25 -3.71 -16.08
C VAL A 67 9.14 -2.49 -16.29
N ALA A 68 9.61 -1.85 -15.22
CA ALA A 68 10.49 -0.69 -15.32
C ALA A 68 11.74 -0.97 -16.18
N ARG A 69 12.40 -2.12 -15.95
CA ARG A 69 13.56 -2.55 -16.74
C ARG A 69 13.21 -2.79 -18.21
N ARG A 70 12.11 -3.50 -18.48
CA ARG A 70 11.67 -3.80 -19.84
C ARG A 70 11.37 -2.53 -20.63
N GLU A 71 10.73 -1.56 -20.00
CA GLU A 71 10.28 -0.30 -20.61
C GLU A 71 11.36 0.81 -20.56
N GLY A 72 12.52 0.56 -19.95
CA GLY A 72 13.59 1.57 -19.80
C GLY A 72 13.22 2.73 -18.86
N LEU A 73 12.34 2.49 -17.90
CA LEU A 73 11.87 3.47 -16.90
C LEU A 73 12.70 3.41 -15.61
N PRO A 74 12.70 4.48 -14.79
CA PRO A 74 13.28 4.44 -13.44
C PRO A 74 12.70 3.29 -12.61
N LEU A 75 13.54 2.66 -11.79
CA LEU A 75 13.12 1.57 -10.91
C LEU A 75 12.17 2.09 -9.82
N PRO A 76 11.18 1.28 -9.38
CA PRO A 76 10.32 1.66 -8.27
C PRO A 76 11.11 1.73 -6.96
N VAL A 77 10.72 2.65 -6.09
CA VAL A 77 11.30 2.80 -4.76
C VAL A 77 10.43 2.04 -3.74
N PRO A 78 10.91 0.95 -3.11
CA PRO A 78 10.20 0.31 -2.01
C PRO A 78 10.05 1.32 -0.86
N ALA A 79 8.86 1.33 -0.25
CA ALA A 79 8.53 2.21 0.86
C ALA A 79 7.93 1.39 2.00
N THR A 80 8.62 1.33 3.13
CA THR A 80 8.30 0.45 4.26
C THR A 80 8.04 1.26 5.53
N LEU A 81 6.92 0.99 6.19
CA LEU A 81 6.68 1.41 7.57
C LEU A 81 7.32 0.38 8.52
N ARG A 82 8.13 0.85 9.45
CA ARG A 82 8.77 0.03 10.50
C ARG A 82 8.18 0.41 11.85
N PHE A 83 7.87 -0.59 12.66
CA PHE A 83 7.25 -0.43 13.97
C PHE A 83 8.16 -1.02 15.06
N PRO A 84 9.12 -0.24 15.60
CA PRO A 84 10.10 -0.75 16.56
C PRO A 84 9.50 -1.41 17.80
N ASN A 85 8.32 -0.94 18.23
CA ASN A 85 7.63 -1.43 19.42
C ASN A 85 6.70 -2.63 19.15
N ALA A 86 6.64 -3.11 17.90
CA ALA A 86 5.82 -4.26 17.51
C ALA A 86 6.73 -5.37 16.96
N ALA A 87 7.42 -6.10 17.85
CA ALA A 87 8.35 -7.15 17.45
C ALA A 87 7.74 -8.20 16.50
N ALA A 88 6.43 -8.46 16.60
CA ALA A 88 5.71 -9.37 15.71
C ALA A 88 5.63 -8.90 14.24
N SER A 89 5.86 -7.61 13.96
CA SER A 89 5.92 -7.08 12.59
C SER A 89 7.35 -7.03 12.03
N ALA A 90 8.33 -7.62 12.72
CA ALA A 90 9.72 -7.60 12.27
C ALA A 90 9.92 -8.55 11.09
N GLU A 91 9.89 -8.00 9.87
CA GLU A 91 10.19 -8.72 8.63
C GLU A 91 11.49 -8.24 7.96
N THR A 92 12.36 -7.54 8.71
CA THR A 92 13.55 -6.84 8.18
C THR A 92 14.44 -7.73 7.32
N GLU A 93 14.73 -8.95 7.76
CA GLU A 93 15.61 -9.86 7.02
C GLU A 93 15.00 -10.21 5.64
N TRP A 94 13.70 -10.47 5.58
CA TRP A 94 13.03 -10.82 4.32
C TRP A 94 12.91 -9.61 3.41
N GLN A 95 12.61 -8.44 3.98
CA GLN A 95 12.58 -7.19 3.24
C GLN A 95 13.94 -6.91 2.57
N GLU A 96 15.04 -7.09 3.30
CA GLU A 96 16.40 -6.89 2.79
C GLU A 96 16.75 -7.90 1.70
N GLN A 97 16.39 -9.17 1.88
CA GLN A 97 16.59 -10.20 0.86
C GLN A 97 15.86 -9.88 -0.45
N VAL A 98 14.60 -9.43 -0.38
CA VAL A 98 13.82 -9.07 -1.56
C VAL A 98 14.41 -7.85 -2.26
N VAL A 99 14.72 -6.78 -1.53
CA VAL A 99 15.29 -5.55 -2.11
C VAL A 99 16.66 -5.82 -2.75
N ALA A 100 17.51 -6.60 -2.09
CA ALA A 100 18.81 -7.02 -2.63
C ALA A 100 18.67 -7.92 -3.85
N HIS A 101 17.77 -8.93 -3.80
CA HIS A 101 17.49 -9.81 -4.93
C HIS A 101 16.98 -9.06 -6.15
N LEU A 102 16.13 -8.05 -5.94
CA LEU A 102 15.63 -7.19 -6.99
C LEU A 102 16.62 -6.12 -7.43
N GLY A 103 17.78 -5.96 -6.79
CA GLY A 103 18.80 -4.98 -7.15
C GLY A 103 18.30 -3.53 -7.10
N LEU A 104 17.51 -3.19 -6.08
CA LEU A 104 17.00 -1.84 -5.86
C LEU A 104 17.90 -1.09 -4.88
N GLU A 105 18.41 0.07 -5.28
CA GLU A 105 19.39 0.85 -4.49
C GLU A 105 18.71 1.83 -3.53
N GLU A 106 17.58 2.40 -3.95
CA GLU A 106 16.79 3.33 -3.15
C GLU A 106 15.77 2.56 -2.30
N TRP A 107 15.60 2.95 -1.04
CA TRP A 107 14.58 2.38 -0.16
C TRP A 107 14.15 3.40 0.90
N VAL A 108 12.88 3.79 0.87
CA VAL A 108 12.27 4.63 1.90
C VAL A 108 11.86 3.75 3.09
N ARG A 109 12.40 4.05 4.26
CA ARG A 109 12.03 3.40 5.53
C ARG A 109 11.57 4.46 6.51
N LEU A 110 10.35 4.34 7.01
CA LEU A 110 9.78 5.27 7.98
C LEU A 110 9.49 4.52 9.27
N GLU A 111 10.15 4.92 10.36
CA GLU A 111 9.84 4.39 11.68
C GLU A 111 8.64 5.11 12.28
N ARG A 112 7.68 4.36 12.82
CA ARG A 112 6.49 4.86 13.49
C ARG A 112 6.24 4.08 14.76
N THR A 113 5.66 4.75 15.74
CA THR A 113 5.27 4.16 17.02
C THR A 113 3.76 4.15 17.10
N ASP A 114 3.20 5.11 17.80
CA ASP A 114 1.80 5.27 18.19
C ASP A 114 1.07 6.31 17.31
N GLU A 115 1.78 7.01 16.42
CA GLU A 115 1.16 8.06 15.61
C GLU A 115 0.13 7.53 14.60
N LEU A 116 0.22 6.23 14.30
CA LEU A 116 -0.66 5.49 13.39
C LEU A 116 -1.74 4.67 14.11
N ASP A 117 -1.97 4.91 15.40
CA ASP A 117 -3.11 4.34 16.11
C ASP A 117 -4.43 4.77 15.43
N CYS A 118 -5.48 3.93 15.53
CA CYS A 118 -6.81 4.19 14.98
C CYS A 118 -7.44 5.50 15.48
N VAL A 119 -7.02 6.01 16.64
CA VAL A 119 -7.40 7.33 17.18
C VAL A 119 -6.20 8.27 17.35
N GLY A 120 -5.07 7.92 16.74
CA GLY A 120 -3.84 8.69 16.74
C GLY A 120 -3.90 9.91 15.82
N PRO A 121 -2.89 10.79 15.89
CA PRO A 121 -2.90 12.07 15.17
C PRO A 121 -3.04 11.92 13.65
N VAL A 122 -2.46 10.88 13.04
CA VAL A 122 -2.58 10.65 11.59
C VAL A 122 -4.00 10.21 11.22
N ALA A 123 -4.62 9.33 12.01
CA ALA A 123 -5.99 8.91 11.80
C ALA A 123 -6.96 10.09 11.94
N THR A 124 -6.78 10.93 12.97
CA THR A 124 -7.59 12.14 13.18
C THR A 124 -7.47 13.11 12.01
N GLU A 125 -6.25 13.45 11.57
CA GLU A 125 -6.04 14.35 10.43
C GLU A 125 -6.70 13.81 9.15
N CYS A 126 -6.54 12.51 8.87
CA CYS A 126 -7.18 11.88 7.72
C CYS A 126 -8.71 11.92 7.80
N LEU A 127 -9.28 11.65 8.97
CA LEU A 127 -10.73 11.69 9.19
C LEU A 127 -11.30 13.12 9.04
N GLU A 128 -10.63 14.12 9.60
CA GLU A 128 -11.04 15.53 9.47
C GLU A 128 -11.00 16.00 8.02
N ARG A 129 -9.99 15.55 7.27
CA ARG A 129 -9.78 15.97 5.88
C ARG A 129 -10.65 15.22 4.87
N HIS A 130 -10.85 13.92 5.06
CA HIS A 130 -11.42 13.03 4.05
C HIS A 130 -12.72 12.33 4.50
N GLY A 131 -13.11 12.46 5.76
CA GLY A 131 -14.19 11.67 6.35
C GLY A 131 -13.79 10.20 6.53
N VAL A 132 -14.79 9.34 6.70
CA VAL A 132 -14.59 7.89 6.90
C VAL A 132 -14.17 7.24 5.58
N LEU A 133 -13.02 6.54 5.61
CA LEU A 133 -12.48 5.78 4.49
C LEU A 133 -12.49 4.28 4.80
N TRP A 134 -12.64 3.47 3.76
CA TRP A 134 -12.46 2.02 3.82
C TRP A 134 -11.14 1.61 3.15
N PRO A 135 -10.36 0.69 3.74
CA PRO A 135 -10.53 0.14 5.08
C PRO A 135 -10.24 1.20 6.16
N SER A 136 -10.69 0.97 7.40
CA SER A 136 -10.53 1.94 8.51
C SER A 136 -9.07 2.29 8.82
N ASN A 137 -8.14 1.41 8.48
CA ASN A 137 -6.70 1.63 8.60
C ASN A 137 -6.05 2.27 7.36
N ALA A 138 -6.83 2.81 6.40
CA ALA A 138 -6.27 3.44 5.20
C ALA A 138 -5.30 4.60 5.52
N HIS A 139 -5.51 5.29 6.65
CA HIS A 139 -4.64 6.35 7.15
C HIS A 139 -3.19 5.90 7.40
N VAL A 140 -2.94 4.60 7.62
CA VAL A 140 -1.59 4.04 7.80
C VAL A 140 -0.68 4.35 6.60
N HIS A 141 -1.24 4.47 5.39
CA HIS A 141 -0.47 4.80 4.19
C HIS A 141 -0.21 6.29 3.98
N ALA A 142 -0.84 7.19 4.75
CA ALA A 142 -0.68 8.64 4.58
C ALA A 142 0.78 9.11 4.61
N PRO A 143 1.67 8.60 5.50
CA PRO A 143 3.09 8.95 5.46
C PRO A 143 3.80 8.54 4.16
N LEU A 144 3.37 7.44 3.52
CA LEU A 144 3.95 6.99 2.25
C LEU A 144 3.48 7.88 1.09
N PHE A 145 2.19 8.23 1.06
CA PHE A 145 1.67 9.17 0.05
C PHE A 145 2.35 10.54 0.14
N ALA A 146 2.65 11.01 1.35
CA ALA A 146 3.39 12.25 1.56
C ALA A 146 4.80 12.21 0.92
N ARG A 147 5.42 11.03 0.82
CA ARG A 147 6.72 10.80 0.16
C ARG A 147 6.59 10.59 -1.35
N ALA A 148 5.45 10.14 -1.83
CA ALA A 148 5.15 9.97 -3.25
C ALA A 148 4.70 11.27 -3.94
N ARG A 149 4.70 12.41 -3.24
CA ARG A 149 4.28 13.70 -3.82
C ARG A 149 5.15 14.06 -5.03
N GLY A 150 4.49 14.37 -6.15
CA GLY A 150 5.12 14.83 -7.38
C GLY A 150 5.06 13.84 -8.55
N GLY A 151 4.60 12.61 -8.32
CA GLY A 151 4.27 11.60 -9.34
C GLY A 151 2.78 11.29 -9.44
#